data_AF-A0A948L3H9-F1
#
_entry.id   AF-A0A948L3H9-F1
#
_cell.length_a   1.000
_cell.length_b   1.000
_cell.length_c   1.000
_cell.angle_alpha   90.00
_cell.angle_beta   90.00
_cell.angle_gamma   90.00
#
_symmetry.space_group_name_H-M   'P 1'
#
loop_
_entity.id
_entity.type
_entity.pdbx_description
1 polymer ?
#
loop_
_entity_poly.entity_id
_entity_poly.type
_entity_poly.pdbx_seq_one_letter_code
_entity_poly.pdbx_strand_id
1 'polypeptide(L)'
;MSRIDPIPVTVITEPGRLLALDAETALLRLPANSGHGHEDGAQCIACAARTDVRALLYDLLESAKRGMRPPFTKVVVDASAVPDQSVVIAALTGKLPAQALRDHTVARLFYLAGAA
;
A
#
# COMPACT_ATOMS: atom_id res chain seq x y z
N MET A 1 -22.95 -6.74 -14.37
CA MET A 1 -21.89 -6.45 -13.38
C MET A 1 -20.82 -5.65 -14.12
N SER A 2 -20.70 -4.35 -13.87
CA SER A 2 -19.69 -3.51 -14.51
C SER A 2 -18.30 -4.05 -14.15
N ARG A 3 -17.46 -4.25 -15.16
CA ARG A 3 -16.09 -4.75 -14.98
C ARG A 3 -15.34 -3.69 -14.16
N ILE A 4 -15.01 -4.00 -12.91
CA ILE A 4 -14.18 -3.13 -12.10
C ILE A 4 -12.78 -3.21 -12.69
N ASP A 5 -12.31 -2.11 -13.28
CA ASP A 5 -10.92 -2.01 -13.73
C ASP A 5 -10.02 -2.01 -12.49
N PRO A 6 -9.01 -2.89 -12.41
CA PRO A 6 -8.13 -2.94 -11.25
C PRO A 6 -7.27 -1.67 -11.20
N ILE A 7 -7.03 -1.17 -9.99
CA ILE A 7 -6.33 0.08 -9.72
C ILE A 7 -4.81 -0.17 -9.77
N PRO A 8 -4.05 0.52 -10.64
CA PRO A 8 -2.60 0.39 -10.68
C PRO A 8 -1.94 0.94 -9.42
N VAL A 9 -0.94 0.21 -8.94
CA VAL A 9 -0.06 0.59 -7.84
C VAL A 9 1.36 0.76 -8.38
N THR A 10 1.95 1.94 -8.17
CA THR A 10 3.38 2.19 -8.40
C THR A 10 4.09 2.26 -7.06
N VAL A 11 5.15 1.46 -6.88
CA VAL A 11 5.95 1.46 -5.65
C VAL A 11 7.20 2.32 -5.87
N ILE A 12 7.44 3.28 -4.97
CA ILE A 12 8.68 4.04 -4.91
C ILE A 12 9.66 3.29 -4.01
N THR A 13 10.82 2.96 -4.56
CA THR A 13 11.90 2.25 -3.85
C THR A 13 13.08 3.16 -3.51
N GLU A 14 13.26 4.24 -4.27
CA GLU A 14 14.39 5.15 -4.12
C GLU A 14 14.02 6.38 -3.26
N PRO A 15 14.80 6.70 -2.21
CA PRO A 15 14.56 7.90 -1.41
C PRO A 15 14.78 9.17 -2.24
N GLY A 16 13.91 10.16 -2.05
CA GLY A 16 14.01 11.45 -2.75
C GLY A 16 13.49 11.43 -4.20
N ARG A 17 12.93 10.30 -4.67
CA ARG A 17 12.33 10.21 -5.99
C ARG A 17 11.09 11.09 -6.11
N LEU A 18 11.11 12.00 -7.07
CA LEU A 18 10.01 12.91 -7.34
C LEU A 18 9.07 12.30 -8.39
N LEU A 19 7.78 12.24 -8.05
CA LEU A 19 6.70 11.83 -8.95
C LEU A 19 5.66 12.95 -9.00
N ALA A 20 5.27 13.34 -10.21
CA ALA A 20 4.13 14.22 -10.41
C ALA A 20 2.85 13.44 -10.05
N LEU A 21 2.11 13.93 -9.06
CA LEU A 21 0.83 13.36 -8.66
C LEU A 21 -0.28 14.19 -9.31
N ASP A 22 -1.14 13.52 -10.09
CA ASP A 22 -2.37 14.12 -10.59
C ASP A 22 -3.49 14.02 -9.53
N ALA A 23 -4.61 14.71 -9.76
CA ALA A 23 -5.74 14.75 -8.83
C ALA A 23 -6.42 13.38 -8.62
N GLU A 24 -6.17 12.41 -9.50
CA GLU A 24 -6.72 11.06 -9.47
C GLU A 24 -5.76 10.05 -8.83
N THR A 25 -4.61 10.52 -8.32
CA THR A 25 -3.57 9.69 -7.72
C THR A 25 -3.57 9.80 -6.20
N ALA A 26 -3.81 8.68 -5.52
CA ALA A 26 -3.64 8.60 -4.08
C ALA A 26 -2.18 8.28 -3.72
N LEU A 27 -1.61 9.00 -2.76
CA LEU A 27 -0.28 8.73 -2.20
C LEU A 27 -0.39 8.04 -0.84
N LEU A 28 0.35 6.94 -0.69
CA LEU A 28 0.49 6.19 0.54
C LEU A 28 1.96 6.11 0.93
N ARG A 29 2.37 6.67 2.06
CA ARG A 29 3.76 6.57 2.54
C ARG A 29 3.84 5.51 3.61
N LEU A 30 4.69 4.51 3.41
CA LEU A 30 4.98 3.51 4.42
C LEU A 30 5.97 4.11 5.42
N PRO A 31 5.60 4.21 6.71
CA PRO A 31 6.49 4.79 7.71
C PRO A 31 7.73 3.91 7.90
N ALA A 32 8.87 4.55 8.14
CA ALA A 32 10.02 3.90 8.75
C ALA A 32 10.03 4.23 10.23
N ASN A 33 10.18 3.21 11.05
CA ASN A 33 10.26 3.30 12.50
C ASN A 33 8.99 3.91 13.11
N SER A 34 8.12 3.06 13.65
CA SER A 34 6.93 3.44 14.41
C SER A 34 7.21 4.38 15.61
N GLY A 35 8.48 4.60 15.98
CA GLY A 35 8.90 5.42 17.10
C GLY A 35 8.84 4.65 18.42
N HIS A 36 8.62 3.34 18.38
CA HIS A 36 8.38 2.51 19.54
C HIS A 36 9.59 1.65 19.91
N GLY A 37 10.79 2.19 20.12
CA GLY A 37 11.91 1.48 20.78
C GLY A 37 12.40 0.14 20.19
N HIS A 38 11.82 -0.34 19.09
CA HIS A 38 12.05 -1.63 18.47
C HIS A 38 11.80 -1.55 16.96
N GLU A 39 12.37 -2.48 16.19
CA GLU A 39 12.15 -2.57 14.75
C GLU A 39 10.66 -2.85 14.42
N ASP A 40 10.16 -2.20 13.37
CA ASP A 40 8.78 -2.38 12.92
C ASP A 40 8.54 -3.81 12.45
N GLY A 41 7.46 -4.42 12.92
CA GLY A 41 7.12 -5.80 12.57
C GLY A 41 7.88 -6.88 13.34
N ALA A 42 8.97 -6.54 14.03
CA ALA A 42 9.78 -7.53 14.76
C ALA A 42 9.15 -7.97 16.10
N GLN A 43 8.54 -7.02 16.84
CA GLN A 43 8.11 -7.26 18.23
C GLN A 43 6.68 -6.81 18.54
N CYS A 44 6.09 -5.96 17.71
CA CYS A 44 4.79 -5.36 17.97
C CYS A 44 3.83 -5.54 16.79
N ILE A 45 2.69 -6.19 17.04
CA ILE A 45 1.64 -6.39 16.03
C ILE A 45 1.07 -5.08 15.49
N ALA A 46 1.00 -4.03 16.33
CA ALA A 46 0.55 -2.71 15.88
C ALA A 46 1.54 -2.05 14.92
N CYS A 47 2.85 -2.30 15.11
CA CYS A 47 3.89 -1.77 14.22
C CYS A 47 3.97 -2.59 12.93
N ALA A 48 3.79 -3.92 13.02
CA ALA A 48 3.62 -4.79 11.86
C ALA A 48 2.45 -4.35 10.96
N ALA A 49 1.32 -3.97 11.58
CA ALA A 49 0.14 -3.52 10.84
C ALA A 49 0.35 -2.15 10.16
N ARG A 50 1.21 -1.27 10.70
CA ARG A 50 1.51 0.05 10.11
C ARG A 50 2.37 -0.02 8.86
N THR A 51 3.09 -1.11 8.65
CA THR A 51 3.90 -1.35 7.45
C THR A 51 3.24 -2.33 6.48
N ASP A 52 2.06 -2.87 6.82
CA ASP A 52 1.28 -3.76 5.94
C ASP A 52 0.59 -2.94 4.83
N VAL A 53 1.23 -2.92 3.66
CA VAL A 53 0.72 -2.23 2.47
C VAL A 53 -0.70 -2.67 2.08
N ARG A 54 -1.10 -3.94 2.32
CA ARG A 54 -2.46 -4.39 1.98
C ARG A 54 -3.49 -3.84 2.95
N ALA A 55 -3.19 -3.83 4.24
CA ALA A 55 -4.07 -3.20 5.22
C ALA A 55 -4.30 -1.72 4.90
N LEU A 56 -3.23 -1.01 4.53
CA LEU A 56 -3.28 0.40 4.20
C LEU A 56 -4.02 0.70 2.87
N LEU A 57 -3.84 -0.12 1.83
CA LEU A 57 -4.61 0.00 0.59
C LEU A 57 -6.10 -0.27 0.79
N TYR A 58 -6.43 -1.22 1.66
CA TYR A 58 -7.82 -1.49 2.02
C TYR A 58 -8.45 -0.31 2.77
N ASP A 59 -7.76 0.26 3.76
CA ASP A 59 -8.23 1.46 4.47
C ASP A 59 -8.43 2.66 3.53
N LEU A 60 -7.49 2.85 2.59
CA LEU A 60 -7.58 3.89 1.56
C LEU A 60 -8.84 3.73 0.71
N LEU A 61 -9.11 2.50 0.25
CA LEU A 61 -10.30 2.17 -0.53
C LEU A 61 -11.60 2.41 0.27
N GLU A 62 -11.66 1.93 1.51
CA GLU A 62 -12.85 2.07 2.35
C GLU A 62 -13.11 3.55 2.72
N SER A 63 -12.05 4.32 2.94
CA SER A 63 -12.13 5.76 3.17
C SER A 63 -12.70 6.50 1.96
N ALA A 64 -12.26 6.16 0.75
CA ALA A 64 -12.81 6.75 -0.47
C ALA A 64 -14.28 6.36 -0.71
N LYS A 65 -14.64 5.08 -0.48
CA LYS A 65 -16.05 4.62 -0.59
C LYS A 65 -17.00 5.34 0.38
N ARG A 66 -16.50 5.70 1.56
CA ARG A 66 -17.25 6.44 2.59
C ARG A 66 -17.29 7.94 2.34
N GLY A 67 -16.66 8.44 1.27
CA GLY A 67 -16.57 9.87 0.97
C GLY A 67 -15.65 10.64 1.92
N MET A 68 -14.81 9.95 2.70
CA MET A 68 -13.84 10.58 3.61
C MET A 68 -12.56 11.01 2.87
N ARG A 69 -12.38 10.55 1.64
CA ARG A 69 -11.29 10.94 0.73
C ARG A 69 -11.85 11.13 -0.68
N PRO A 70 -11.19 11.95 -1.52
CA PRO A 70 -11.49 12.00 -2.94
C PRO A 70 -11.38 10.62 -3.59
N PRO A 71 -12.16 10.34 -4.65
CA PRO A 71 -11.97 9.15 -5.46
C PRO A 71 -10.60 9.20 -6.16
N PHE A 72 -10.03 8.03 -6.42
CA PHE A 72 -8.75 7.87 -7.10
C PHE A 72 -8.83 6.74 -8.11
N THR A 73 -8.01 6.83 -9.16
CA THR A 73 -7.88 5.80 -10.19
C THR A 73 -6.49 5.17 -10.21
N LYS A 74 -5.54 5.71 -9.45
CA LYS A 74 -4.16 5.21 -9.32
C LYS A 74 -3.65 5.37 -7.90
N VAL A 75 -2.70 4.52 -7.49
CA VAL A 75 -2.04 4.64 -6.19
C VAL A 75 -0.52 4.64 -6.36
N VAL A 76 0.13 5.55 -5.65
CA VAL A 76 1.58 5.54 -5.45
C VAL A 76 1.87 5.14 -4.00
N VAL A 77 2.67 4.10 -3.82
CA VAL A 77 3.14 3.64 -2.50
C VAL A 77 4.61 4.03 -2.36
N ASP A 78 4.90 4.97 -1.48
CA ASP A 78 6.26 5.29 -1.11
C ASP A 78 6.77 4.31 -0.07
N ALA A 79 7.62 3.38 -0.51
CA ALA A 79 8.25 2.34 0.31
C ALA A 79 9.76 2.61 0.50
N SER A 80 10.25 3.78 0.08
CA SER A 80 11.67 4.12 0.12
C SER A 80 12.30 4.05 1.52
N ALA A 81 11.47 4.20 2.56
CA ALA A 81 11.88 4.14 3.95
C ALA A 81 11.72 2.73 4.58
N VAL A 82 11.09 1.78 3.89
CA VAL A 82 10.87 0.43 4.41
C VAL A 82 12.18 -0.39 4.35
N PRO A 83 12.58 -1.08 5.44
CA PRO A 83 13.84 -1.84 5.48
C PRO A 83 13.96 -2.94 4.42
N ASP A 84 12.88 -3.71 4.19
CA ASP A 84 12.83 -4.72 3.13
C ASP A 84 11.64 -4.47 2.19
N GLN A 85 11.92 -3.77 1.10
CA GLN A 85 10.94 -3.43 0.06
C GLN A 85 10.44 -4.67 -0.69
N SER A 86 11.18 -5.79 -0.63
CA SER A 86 10.79 -7.07 -1.22
C SER A 86 9.48 -7.59 -0.62
N VAL A 87 9.23 -7.33 0.67
CA VAL A 87 7.96 -7.70 1.34
C VAL A 87 6.79 -6.93 0.73
N VAL A 88 6.96 -5.64 0.44
CA VAL A 88 5.92 -4.79 -0.17
C VAL A 88 5.58 -5.33 -1.56
N ILE A 89 6.59 -5.63 -2.37
CA ILE A 89 6.41 -6.21 -3.71
C ILE A 89 5.76 -7.59 -3.63
N ALA A 90 6.21 -8.46 -2.71
CA ALA A 90 5.63 -9.78 -2.50
C ALA A 90 4.15 -9.70 -2.08
N ALA A 91 3.80 -8.72 -1.25
CA ALA A 91 2.43 -8.49 -0.81
C ALA A 91 1.51 -8.09 -1.98
N LEU A 92 1.98 -7.22 -2.88
CA LEU A 92 1.22 -6.72 -4.03
C LEU A 92 1.18 -7.72 -5.21
N THR A 93 2.10 -8.69 -5.25
CA THR A 93 2.16 -9.73 -6.28
C THR A 93 1.57 -11.08 -5.83
N GLY A 94 0.89 -11.11 -4.68
CA GLY A 94 0.21 -12.31 -4.17
C GLY A 94 1.15 -13.42 -3.70
N LYS A 95 2.43 -13.12 -3.45
CA LYS A 95 3.43 -14.09 -2.99
C LYS A 95 3.41 -14.33 -1.47
N LEU A 96 2.67 -13.51 -0.72
CA LEU A 96 2.45 -13.68 0.72
C LEU A 96 1.07 -14.30 0.99
N PRO A 97 0.93 -15.15 2.02
CA PRO A 97 -0.35 -15.73 2.38
C PRO A 97 -1.35 -14.66 2.83
N ALA A 98 -2.59 -14.74 2.34
CA ALA A 98 -3.69 -13.93 2.84
C ALA A 98 -4.02 -14.30 4.30
N GLN A 99 -4.16 -13.29 5.15
CA GLN A 99 -4.48 -13.41 6.57
C GLN A 99 -5.91 -12.98 6.87
N ALA A 100 -6.55 -12.20 5.98
CA ALA A 100 -7.91 -11.72 6.14
C ALA A 100 -8.62 -11.41 4.81
N LEU A 101 -9.95 -11.24 4.85
CA LEU A 101 -10.77 -10.88 3.67
C LEU A 101 -10.31 -9.58 2.98
N ARG A 102 -9.69 -8.66 3.73
CA ARG A 102 -9.09 -7.44 3.18
C ARG A 102 -7.99 -7.74 2.15
N ASP A 103 -7.20 -8.79 2.37
CA ASP A 103 -6.09 -9.15 1.47
C ASP A 103 -6.63 -9.61 0.12
N HIS A 104 -7.71 -10.41 0.13
CA HIS A 104 -8.40 -10.82 -1.09
C HIS A 104 -9.05 -9.65 -1.82
N THR A 105 -9.61 -8.69 -1.07
CA THR A 105 -10.16 -7.47 -1.66
C THR A 105 -9.07 -6.67 -2.36
N VAL A 106 -7.90 -6.50 -1.71
CA VAL A 106 -6.77 -5.79 -2.30
C VAL A 106 -6.24 -6.52 -3.53
N ALA A 107 -6.01 -7.83 -3.45
CA ALA A 107 -5.51 -8.63 -4.56
C ALA A 107 -6.44 -8.62 -5.79
N ARG A 108 -7.75 -8.40 -5.58
CA ARG A 108 -8.73 -8.29 -6.67
C ARG A 108 -8.79 -6.90 -7.29
N LEU A 109 -8.57 -5.87 -6.49
CA LEU A 109 -8.83 -4.48 -6.88
C LEU A 109 -7.58 -3.67 -7.18
N PHE A 110 -6.40 -4.15 -6.80
CA PHE A 110 -5.14 -3.47 -7.02
C PHE A 110 -4.15 -4.41 -7.71
N TYR A 111 -3.26 -3.84 -8.52
CA TYR A 111 -2.16 -4.59 -9.14
C TYR A 111 -0.87 -3.77 -9.17
N LEU A 112 0.28 -4.43 -9.06
CA LEU A 112 1.58 -3.78 -9.19
C LEU A 112 1.82 -3.42 -10.66
N ALA A 113 1.82 -2.12 -10.98
CA ALA A 113 2.06 -1.59 -12.32
C ALA A 113 3.55 -1.27 -12.56
N GLY A 114 4.30 -1.00 -11.49
CA GLY A 114 5.74 -0.76 -11.56
C GLY A 114 6.37 -0.54 -10.19
N ALA A 115 7.69 -0.76 -10.11
CA ALA A 115 8.52 -0.42 -8.96
C ALA A 115 9.68 0.42 -9.49
N ALA A 116 9.93 1.59 -8.90
CA ALA A 116 10.91 2.52 -9.41
C ALA A 116 11.42 3.50 -8.36
#